data_AF-A0A7C5ZVK0-F1
#
_entry.id   AF-A0A7C5ZVK0-F1
#
_cell.length_a   1.000
_cell.length_b   1.000
_cell.length_c   1.000
_cell.angle_alpha   90.00
_cell.angle_beta   90.00
_cell.angle_gamma   90.00
#
_symmetry.space_group_name_H-M   'P 1'
#
loop_
_entity.id
_entity.type
_entity.pdbx_description
1 polymer ?
#
loop_
_entity_poly.entity_id
_entity_poly.type
_entity_poly.pdbx_seq_one_letter_code
_entity_poly.pdbx_strand_id
1 'polypeptide(L)'
;MESQEEKLKAMLDWESAPQISQSEIDGLLSAAATADSAGRSPEDENWNPSYDLNFAAAMGWAIKAARTATTTQTDPESVNVASRIFENCLRLARHYSARRSAAVNFSAVKILS
;
A
#
# COMPACT_ATOMS: atom_id res chain seq x y z
N MET A 1 2.03 -4.55 -21.21
CA MET A 1 2.87 -4.44 -20.00
C MET A 1 2.01 -3.78 -18.96
N GLU A 2 1.61 -4.52 -17.92
CA GLU A 2 0.71 -4.01 -16.88
C GLU A 2 1.40 -2.90 -16.09
N SER A 3 0.71 -1.77 -15.94
CA SER A 3 1.20 -0.61 -15.20
C SER A 3 1.26 -0.89 -13.69
N GLN A 4 2.10 -0.14 -12.97
CA GLN A 4 2.19 -0.29 -11.50
C GLN A 4 0.88 0.11 -10.81
N GLU A 5 0.13 1.01 -11.43
CA GLU A 5 -1.21 1.43 -11.03
C GLU A 5 -2.22 0.28 -11.11
N GLU A 6 -2.30 -0.42 -12.24
CA GLU A 6 -3.18 -1.58 -12.41
C GLU A 6 -2.86 -2.68 -11.39
N LYS A 7 -1.57 -2.93 -11.15
CA LYS A 7 -1.14 -3.88 -10.10
C LYS A 7 -1.62 -3.46 -8.72
N LEU A 8 -1.46 -2.19 -8.36
CA LEU A 8 -1.90 -1.70 -7.05
C LEU A 8 -3.43 -1.78 -6.91
N LYS A 9 -4.18 -1.45 -7.97
CA LYS A 9 -5.65 -1.60 -8.00
C LYS A 9 -6.07 -3.06 -7.80
N ALA A 10 -5.39 -4.00 -8.46
CA ALA A 10 -5.64 -5.42 -8.28
C ALA A 10 -5.35 -5.89 -6.83
N MET A 11 -4.26 -5.41 -6.22
CA MET A 11 -3.89 -5.72 -4.82
C MET A 11 -4.88 -5.17 -3.79
N LEU A 12 -5.56 -4.07 -4.11
CA LEU A 12 -6.50 -3.39 -3.21
C LEU A 12 -7.96 -3.82 -3.40
N ASP A 13 -8.22 -4.74 -4.34
CA ASP A 13 -9.58 -5.09 -4.74
C ASP A 13 -10.41 -3.81 -4.98
N TRP A 14 -9.90 -3.01 -5.92
CA TRP A 14 -10.29 -1.62 -6.17
C TRP A 14 -11.80 -1.39 -6.26
N GLU A 15 -12.47 -2.26 -7.00
CA GLU A 15 -13.90 -2.13 -7.32
C GLU A 15 -14.78 -2.42 -6.09
N SER A 16 -14.27 -3.24 -5.18
CA SER A 16 -15.01 -3.68 -4.00
C SER A 16 -14.99 -2.64 -2.90
N ALA A 17 -16.17 -2.43 -2.30
CA ALA A 17 -16.31 -1.59 -1.12
C ALA A 17 -15.44 -2.12 0.04
N PRO A 18 -14.80 -1.25 0.83
CA PRO A 18 -14.78 0.22 0.69
C PRO A 18 -13.94 0.68 -0.51
N GLN A 19 -14.49 1.57 -1.33
CA GLN A 19 -13.79 2.03 -2.53
C GLN A 19 -12.67 3.03 -2.18
N ILE A 20 -11.61 3.02 -2.99
CA ILE A 20 -10.56 4.03 -3.01
C ILE A 20 -10.67 4.80 -4.33
N SER A 21 -10.39 6.10 -4.29
CA SER A 21 -10.47 7.00 -5.45
C SER A 21 -9.16 7.04 -6.23
N GLN A 22 -9.20 7.36 -7.53
CA GLN A 22 -8.01 7.39 -8.39
C GLN A 22 -6.88 8.25 -7.80
N SER A 23 -7.20 9.43 -7.29
CA SER A 23 -6.22 10.33 -6.67
C SER A 23 -5.55 9.73 -5.45
N GLU A 24 -6.23 8.83 -4.72
CA GLU A 24 -5.60 8.11 -3.62
C GLU A 24 -4.64 7.05 -4.13
N ILE A 25 -4.89 6.37 -5.25
CA ILE A 25 -3.89 5.47 -5.87
C ILE A 25 -2.65 6.23 -6.27
N ASP A 26 -2.84 7.37 -6.91
CA ASP A 26 -1.73 8.21 -7.37
C ASP A 26 -0.90 8.68 -6.15
N GLY A 27 -1.59 9.07 -5.07
CA GLY A 27 -0.95 9.42 -3.79
C GLY A 27 -0.23 8.24 -3.11
N LEU A 28 -0.82 7.04 -3.13
CA LEU A 28 -0.21 5.82 -2.58
C LEU A 28 1.05 5.43 -3.36
N LEU A 29 1.02 5.51 -4.69
CA LEU A 29 2.17 5.25 -5.55
C LEU A 29 3.26 6.31 -5.34
N SER A 30 2.88 7.59 -5.26
CA SER A 30 3.83 8.67 -4.97
C SER A 30 4.53 8.45 -3.63
N ALA A 31 3.78 8.10 -2.57
CA ALA A 31 4.35 7.79 -1.25
C ALA A 31 5.20 6.50 -1.24
N ALA A 32 4.92 5.57 -2.15
CA ALA A 32 5.64 4.31 -2.28
C ALA A 32 6.81 4.38 -3.27
N ALA A 33 7.11 5.54 -3.85
CA ALA A 33 8.22 5.71 -4.77
C ALA A 33 9.54 5.44 -4.03
N THR A 34 10.36 4.56 -4.59
CA THR A 34 11.66 4.14 -4.04
C THR A 34 12.77 4.40 -5.04
N ALA A 35 14.01 4.38 -4.55
CA ALA A 35 15.16 4.44 -5.43
C ALA A 35 15.11 3.30 -6.47
N ASP A 36 15.52 3.60 -7.69
CA ASP A 36 15.61 2.59 -8.73
C ASP A 36 16.84 1.68 -8.55
N SER A 37 17.02 0.71 -9.45
CA SER A 37 18.15 -0.22 -9.41
C SER A 37 19.52 0.46 -9.59
N ALA A 38 19.55 1.70 -10.08
CA ALA A 38 20.76 2.52 -10.19
C ALA A 38 20.96 3.43 -8.97
N GLY A 39 20.09 3.35 -7.96
CA GLY A 39 20.14 4.16 -6.75
C GLY A 39 19.63 5.59 -6.93
N ARG A 40 18.98 5.89 -8.06
CA ARG A 40 18.42 7.23 -8.32
C ARG A 40 17.12 7.39 -7.56
N SER A 41 16.93 8.55 -6.94
CA SER A 41 15.69 8.88 -6.23
C SER A 41 14.59 9.32 -7.20
N PRO A 42 13.31 9.31 -6.80
CA PRO A 42 12.20 9.78 -7.64
C PRO A 42 12.31 11.23 -8.14
N GLU A 43 13.16 12.05 -7.53
CA GLU A 43 13.42 13.43 -7.95
C GLU A 43 14.46 13.54 -9.08
N ASP A 44 15.17 12.45 -9.40
CA ASP A 44 16.17 12.39 -10.47
C ASP A 44 15.48 12.27 -11.84
N GLU A 45 15.86 13.11 -12.80
CA GLU A 45 15.30 13.11 -14.16
C GLU A 45 15.43 11.76 -14.88
N ASN A 46 16.44 10.97 -14.52
CA ASN A 46 16.69 9.67 -15.13
C ASN A 46 16.13 8.51 -14.30
N TRP A 47 15.40 8.79 -13.21
CA TRP A 47 14.81 7.77 -12.36
C TRP A 47 13.92 6.83 -13.17
N ASN A 48 14.19 5.53 -13.04
CA ASN A 48 13.29 4.52 -13.59
C ASN A 48 12.19 4.22 -12.55
N PRO A 49 10.89 4.41 -12.89
CA PRO A 49 9.80 4.26 -11.93
C PRO A 49 9.86 2.94 -11.16
N SER A 50 10.10 3.05 -9.85
CA SER A 50 10.32 1.93 -8.93
C SER A 50 9.52 2.17 -7.67
N TYR A 51 8.62 1.25 -7.32
CA TYR A 51 7.67 1.44 -6.24
C TYR A 51 7.64 0.25 -5.28
N ASP A 52 7.50 0.52 -3.99
CA ASP A 52 7.18 -0.48 -2.97
C ASP A 52 5.67 -0.72 -2.95
N LEU A 53 5.19 -1.55 -3.88
CA LEU A 53 3.75 -1.86 -4.00
C LEU A 53 3.17 -2.50 -2.75
N ASN A 54 3.96 -3.23 -1.96
CA ASN A 54 3.48 -3.81 -0.70
C ASN A 54 3.24 -2.71 0.34
N PHE A 55 4.11 -1.71 0.41
CA PHE A 55 3.86 -0.53 1.23
C PHE A 55 2.61 0.24 0.78
N ALA A 56 2.47 0.50 -0.53
CA ALA A 56 1.29 1.16 -1.08
C ALA A 56 0.00 0.39 -0.77
N ALA A 57 -0.01 -0.93 -0.96
CA ALA A 57 -1.15 -1.78 -0.68
C ALA A 57 -1.48 -1.83 0.82
N ALA A 58 -0.47 -1.88 1.69
CA ALA A 58 -0.68 -1.83 3.13
C ALA A 58 -1.39 -0.54 3.56
N MET A 59 -0.95 0.60 3.02
CA MET A 59 -1.60 1.89 3.27
C MET A 59 -3.01 1.96 2.69
N GLY A 60 -3.24 1.47 1.47
CA GLY A 60 -4.59 1.44 0.88
C GLY A 60 -5.56 0.59 1.70
N TRP A 61 -5.15 -0.59 2.17
CA TRP A 61 -5.98 -1.41 3.06
C TRP A 61 -6.26 -0.73 4.40
N ALA A 62 -5.32 0.06 4.93
CA ALA A 62 -5.55 0.86 6.14
C ALA A 62 -6.59 1.98 5.90
N ILE A 63 -6.57 2.63 4.74
CA ILE A 63 -7.59 3.62 4.35
C ILE A 63 -8.98 2.96 4.26
N LYS A 64 -9.09 1.79 3.60
CA LYS A 64 -10.35 1.01 3.54
C LYS A 64 -10.85 0.64 4.95
N ALA A 65 -9.94 0.24 5.84
CA ALA A 65 -10.29 -0.01 7.24
C ALA A 65 -10.83 1.25 7.93
N ALA A 66 -10.13 2.38 7.82
CA ALA A 66 -10.56 3.65 8.42
C ALA A 66 -11.96 4.08 7.95
N ARG A 67 -12.24 3.98 6.64
CA ARG A 67 -13.58 4.22 6.07
C ARG A 67 -14.64 3.32 6.69
N THR A 68 -14.34 2.02 6.81
CA THR A 68 -15.28 1.05 7.41
C THR A 68 -15.54 1.36 8.87
N ALA A 69 -14.52 1.78 9.63
CA ALA A 69 -14.66 2.11 11.04
C ALA A 69 -15.57 3.33 11.28
N THR A 70 -15.65 4.25 10.32
CA THR A 70 -16.56 5.40 10.37
C THR A 70 -17.99 5.07 9.91
N THR A 71 -18.22 3.89 9.34
CA THR A 71 -19.55 3.47 8.90
C THR A 71 -20.40 3.06 10.10
N THR A 72 -21.38 3.89 10.44
CA THR A 72 -22.39 3.55 11.44
C THR A 72 -23.45 2.65 10.82
N GLN A 73 -23.60 1.43 11.34
CA GLN A 73 -24.66 0.52 10.95
C GLN A 73 -25.87 0.72 11.87
N THR A 74 -27.02 1.07 11.30
CA THR A 74 -28.27 1.29 12.05
C THR A 74 -29.22 0.11 11.97
N ASP A 75 -28.94 -0.87 11.10
CA ASP A 75 -29.76 -2.06 10.92
C ASP A 75 -29.28 -3.20 11.86
N PRO A 76 -30.14 -3.70 12.77
CA PRO A 76 -29.85 -4.79 13.72
C PRO A 76 -29.34 -6.10 13.09
N GLU A 77 -29.73 -6.42 11.86
CA GLU A 77 -29.23 -7.63 11.17
C GLU A 77 -27.83 -7.42 10.58
N SER A 78 -27.45 -6.16 10.36
CA SER A 78 -26.19 -5.79 9.71
C SER A 78 -25.04 -5.51 10.67
N VAL A 79 -25.28 -5.40 11.98
CA VAL A 79 -24.37 -4.85 13.02
C VAL A 79 -23.00 -5.53 13.07
N ASN A 80 -22.86 -6.73 12.50
CA ASN A 80 -21.60 -7.47 12.47
C ASN A 80 -20.82 -7.32 11.15
N VAL A 81 -21.40 -6.73 10.10
CA VAL A 81 -20.81 -6.70 8.76
C VAL A 81 -19.68 -5.67 8.68
N ALA A 82 -19.86 -4.46 9.23
CA ALA A 82 -18.80 -3.45 9.23
C ALA A 82 -17.57 -3.92 10.03
N SER A 83 -17.78 -4.53 11.19
CA SER A 83 -16.70 -5.09 12.02
C SER A 83 -15.88 -6.16 11.27
N ARG A 84 -16.55 -7.07 10.54
CA ARG A 84 -15.86 -8.10 9.73
C ARG A 84 -15.08 -7.50 8.57
N ILE A 85 -15.64 -6.51 7.87
CA ILE A 85 -14.95 -5.82 6.77
C ILE A 85 -13.72 -5.07 7.32
N PHE A 86 -13.87 -4.39 8.46
CA PHE A 86 -12.79 -3.68 9.13
C PHE A 86 -11.64 -4.61 9.51
N GLU A 87 -11.94 -5.72 10.18
CA GLU A 87 -10.96 -6.74 10.55
C GLU A 87 -10.25 -7.34 9.34
N ASN A 88 -10.99 -7.61 8.26
CA ASN A 88 -10.40 -8.10 7.03
C ASN A 88 -9.42 -7.08 6.42
N CYS A 89 -9.81 -5.81 6.35
CA CYS A 89 -8.95 -4.74 5.85
C CYS A 89 -7.68 -4.60 6.70
N LEU A 90 -7.79 -4.63 8.04
CA LEU A 90 -6.61 -4.59 8.92
C LEU A 90 -5.70 -5.81 8.73
N ARG A 91 -6.28 -7.01 8.56
CA ARG A 91 -5.51 -8.23 8.28
C ARG A 91 -4.73 -8.10 6.98
N LEU A 92 -5.34 -7.56 5.93
CA LEU A 92 -4.67 -7.34 4.65
C LEU A 92 -3.60 -6.24 4.74
N ALA A 93 -3.86 -5.16 5.46
CA ALA A 93 -2.86 -4.12 5.72
C ALA A 93 -1.61 -4.71 6.40
N ARG A 94 -1.81 -5.58 7.42
CA ARG A 94 -0.72 -6.30 8.09
C ARG A 94 -0.01 -7.30 7.17
N HIS A 95 -0.77 -8.03 6.35
CA HIS A 95 -0.22 -8.98 5.39
C HIS A 95 0.78 -8.32 4.44
N TYR A 96 0.39 -7.20 3.83
CA TYR A 96 1.26 -6.47 2.91
C TYR A 96 2.41 -5.78 3.64
N SER A 97 2.18 -5.23 4.83
CA SER A 97 3.25 -4.64 5.66
C SER A 97 4.35 -5.64 6.01
N ALA A 98 3.97 -6.88 6.35
CA ALA A 98 4.92 -7.95 6.68
C ALA A 98 5.75 -8.41 5.46
N ARG A 99 5.26 -8.15 4.24
CA ARG A 99 5.91 -8.51 2.98
C ARG A 99 6.67 -7.35 2.34
N ARG A 100 6.73 -6.21 3.02
CA ARG A 100 7.58 -5.11 2.60
C ARG A 100 9.02 -5.62 2.53
N SER A 101 9.69 -5.42 1.39
CA SER A 101 11.09 -5.81 1.25
C SER A 101 11.90 -5.05 2.29
N ALA A 102 12.38 -5.76 3.32
CA ALA A 102 13.38 -5.22 4.22
C ALA A 102 14.66 -5.05 3.39
N ALA A 103 14.92 -3.83 2.92
CA ALA A 103 16.21 -3.50 2.34
C ALA A 103 17.26 -3.62 3.46
N VAL A 104 17.92 -4.78 3.54
CA VAL A 104 19.06 -4.99 4.43
C VAL A 104 20.24 -4.27 3.79
N ASN A 105 20.48 -3.02 4.19
CA ASN A 105 21.68 -2.30 3.81
C ASN A 105 22.88 -2.91 4.56
N PHE A 106 23.61 -3.81 3.90
CA PHE A 106 24.95 -4.18 4.33
C PHE A 106 25.89 -3.00 4.02
N SER A 107 26.01 -2.05 4.94
CA SER A 107 27.14 -1.12 4.91
C SER A 107 28.40 -1.93 5.24
N ALA A 108 29.18 -2.25 4.23
CA ALA A 108 30.52 -2.77 4.40
C ALA A 108 31.38 -1.67 5.06
N VAL A 109 31.55 -1.77 6.38
CA VAL A 109 32.55 -0.97 7.10
C VAL A 109 33.92 -1.39 6.57
N LYS A 110 34.48 -0.55 5.69
CA LYS A 110 35.86 -0.70 5.23
C LYS A 110 36.78 -0.27 6.37
N ILE A 111 37.18 -1.23 7.21
CA ILE A 111 38.26 -1.03 8.18
C ILE A 111 39.54 -0.86 7.36
N LEU A 112 39.98 0.39 7.21
CA LEU A 112 41.30 0.68 6.64
C LEU A 112 42.36 0.37 7.70
N SER A 113 43.34 -0.41 7.24
CA SER A 113 44.57 -0.86 7.91
C SER A 113 45.43 0.27 8.43
#